data_AF-A0A6L3XEP9-F1
#
_entry.id   AF-A0A6L3XEP9-F1
#
_cell.length_a   1.000
_cell.length_b   1.000
_cell.length_c   1.000
_cell.angle_alpha   90.00
_cell.angle_beta   90.00
_cell.angle_gamma   90.00
#
_symmetry.space_group_name_H-M   'P 1'
#
loop_
_entity.id
_entity.type
_entity.pdbx_description
1 polymer ?
#
loop_
_entity_poly.entity_id
_entity_poly.type
_entity_poly.pdbx_seq_one_letter_code
_entity_poly.pdbx_strand_id
1 'polypeptide(L)'
;MNSRCALVSQVISFSCVDGPGSRLALFLQGCNLRCKTCHNPWTIGRCNDCGDCVPHCPHDALAIQAGRVWWQESHCQQCDTCLHLCQQQATPMAQRYSVGE
;
A
#
# COMPACT_ATOMS: atom_id res chain seq x y z
N MET A 1 -22.47 -2.06 13.62
CA MET A 1 -22.28 -1.00 12.61
C MET A 1 -21.04 -1.34 11.80
N ASN A 2 -21.15 -1.51 10.48
CA ASN A 2 -19.97 -1.68 9.64
C ASN A 2 -19.22 -0.35 9.58
N SER A 3 -18.09 -0.26 10.28
CA SER A 3 -17.19 0.88 10.14
C SER A 3 -16.72 0.96 8.70
N ARG A 4 -17.11 2.02 7.98
CA ARG A 4 -16.69 2.28 6.60
C ARG A 4 -15.19 2.57 6.61
N CYS A 5 -14.40 1.56 6.26
CA CYS A 5 -12.95 1.62 6.28
C CYS A 5 -12.35 1.02 5.01
N ALA A 6 -11.15 1.46 4.66
CA ALA A 6 -10.37 0.96 3.55
C ALA A 6 -8.89 0.89 3.93
N LEU A 7 -8.14 0.04 3.23
CA LEU A 7 -6.69 0.05 3.27
C LEU A 7 -6.20 1.00 2.20
N VAL A 8 -5.47 2.03 2.60
CA VAL A 8 -4.93 3.07 1.71
C VAL A 8 -3.42 2.97 1.73
N SER A 9 -2.80 2.75 0.57
CA SER A 9 -1.35 2.64 0.42
C SER A 9 -0.68 3.95 0.06
N GLN A 10 -1.42 4.88 -0.54
CA GLN A 10 -0.90 6.18 -0.93
C GLN A 10 -2.03 7.20 -1.01
N VAL A 11 -1.72 8.42 -0.57
CA VAL A 11 -2.58 9.59 -0.70
C VAL A 11 -1.83 10.63 -1.50
N ILE A 12 -2.33 10.96 -2.69
CA ILE A 12 -1.81 12.05 -3.51
C ILE A 12 -2.74 13.24 -3.36
N SER A 13 -2.35 14.22 -2.55
CA SER A 13 -3.16 15.41 -2.24
C SER A 13 -3.49 16.26 -3.47
N PHE A 14 -2.66 16.19 -4.50
CA PHE A 14 -2.83 16.91 -5.76
C PHE A 14 -2.36 16.06 -6.94
N SER A 15 -3.30 15.67 -7.81
CA SER A 15 -3.02 15.03 -9.10
C SER A 15 -3.79 15.73 -10.21
N CYS A 16 -3.13 15.93 -11.35
CA CYS A 16 -3.72 16.34 -12.63
C CYS A 16 -3.61 15.23 -13.69
N VAL A 17 -3.10 14.05 -13.32
CA VAL A 17 -2.89 12.89 -14.20
C VAL A 17 -4.08 11.93 -14.09
N ASP A 18 -4.65 11.78 -12.89
CA ASP A 18 -5.73 10.83 -12.59
C ASP A 18 -7.14 11.37 -12.92
N GLY A 19 -7.23 12.41 -13.75
CA GLY A 19 -8.47 13.01 -14.21
C GLY A 19 -8.36 14.53 -14.47
N PRO A 20 -9.40 15.15 -15.07
CA PRO A 20 -9.40 16.57 -15.37
C PRO A 20 -9.44 17.43 -14.09
N GLY A 21 -8.60 18.46 -14.02
CA GLY A 21 -8.50 19.39 -12.90
C GLY A 21 -7.61 18.88 -11.76
N SER A 22 -7.60 19.61 -10.63
CA SER A 22 -6.92 19.15 -9.41
C SER A 22 -7.78 18.11 -8.68
N ARG A 23 -7.16 16.98 -8.34
CA ARG A 23 -7.80 15.85 -7.66
C ARG A 23 -6.97 15.36 -6.48
N LEU A 24 -7.67 14.93 -5.44
CA LEU A 24 -7.12 14.03 -4.43
C LEU A 24 -7.24 12.61 -4.99
N ALA A 25 -6.14 11.88 -5.08
CA ALA A 25 -6.14 10.47 -5.46
C ALA A 25 -5.80 9.59 -4.25
N LEU A 26 -6.64 8.58 -4.01
CA LEU A 26 -6.45 7.58 -2.96
C LEU A 26 -6.17 6.22 -3.61
N PHE A 27 -5.04 5.61 -3.25
CA PHE A 27 -4.69 4.27 -3.72
C PHE A 27 -5.15 3.25 -2.69
N LEU A 28 -6.14 2.44 -3.06
CA LEU A 28 -6.75 1.45 -2.19
C LEU A 28 -6.20 0.04 -2.45
N GLN A 29 -6.22 -0.81 -1.43
CA GLN A 29 -5.89 -2.24 -1.56
C GLN A 29 -7.12 -3.16 -1.58
N GLY A 30 -7.01 -4.23 -2.37
CA GLY A 30 -8.08 -5.21 -2.59
C GLY A 30 -8.76 -5.06 -3.95
N CYS A 31 -8.06 -4.55 -4.97
CA CYS A 31 -8.60 -4.47 -6.32
C CYS A 31 -8.98 -5.88 -6.82
N ASN A 32 -10.23 -6.06 -7.23
CA ASN A 32 -10.78 -7.34 -7.69
C ASN A 32 -10.82 -7.46 -9.22
N LEU A 33 -10.24 -6.49 -9.93
CA LEU A 33 -10.17 -6.51 -11.39
C LEU A 33 -9.07 -7.46 -11.87
N ARG A 34 -9.28 -8.04 -13.07
CA ARG A 34 -8.31 -8.93 -13.74
C ARG A 34 -7.92 -8.34 -15.09
N CYS A 35 -7.34 -7.13 -15.07
CA CYS A 35 -6.93 -6.42 -16.27
C CYS A 35 -5.87 -7.23 -17.03
N LYS A 36 -5.93 -7.23 -18.37
CA LYS A 36 -4.92 -7.90 -19.22
C LYS A 36 -3.50 -7.36 -18.97
N THR A 37 -3.41 -6.06 -18.67
CA THR A 37 -2.19 -5.38 -18.25
C THR A 37 -2.53 -4.55 -17.02
N CYS A 38 -1.96 -4.88 -15.88
CA CYS A 38 -2.21 -4.16 -14.63
C CYS A 38 -1.14 -3.08 -14.43
N HIS A 39 -1.57 -1.83 -14.27
CA HIS A 39 -0.64 -0.73 -13.97
C HIS A 39 -0.15 -0.77 -12.52
N ASN A 40 -1.00 -1.22 -11.58
CA ASN A 40 -0.72 -1.22 -10.14
C ASN A 40 -0.98 -2.61 -9.52
N PRO A 41 -0.21 -3.65 -9.88
CA PRO A 41 -0.48 -5.02 -9.44
C PRO A 41 -0.47 -5.16 -7.91
N TRP A 42 0.36 -4.39 -7.20
CA TRP A 42 0.47 -4.37 -5.73
C TRP A 42 -0.77 -3.83 -4.98
N THR A 43 -1.81 -3.43 -5.70
CA THR A 43 -3.11 -3.03 -5.12
C THR A 43 -4.13 -4.17 -5.09
N ILE A 44 -3.82 -5.32 -5.71
CA ILE A 44 -4.73 -6.46 -5.83
C ILE A 44 -4.91 -7.15 -4.48
N GLY A 45 -3.80 -7.54 -3.85
CA GLY A 45 -3.84 -8.25 -2.57
C GLY A 45 -3.82 -7.33 -1.36
N ARG A 46 -3.80 -7.97 -0.20
CA ARG A 46 -3.64 -7.33 1.11
C ARG A 46 -2.45 -7.96 1.80
N CYS A 47 -1.63 -7.13 2.45
CA CYS A 47 -0.52 -7.64 3.24
C CYS A 47 -1.06 -8.61 4.30
N ASN A 48 -0.47 -9.80 4.38
CA ASN A 48 -0.78 -10.82 5.37
C ASN A 48 0.31 -10.95 6.44
N ASP A 49 1.17 -9.94 6.53
CA ASP A 49 2.24 -9.84 7.53
C ASP A 49 3.29 -10.97 7.48
N CYS A 50 3.49 -11.64 6.33
CA CYS A 50 4.43 -12.77 6.20
C CYS A 50 5.89 -12.41 6.52
N GLY A 51 6.28 -11.14 6.31
CA GLY A 51 7.62 -10.63 6.64
C GLY A 51 8.70 -10.87 5.60
N ASP A 52 8.42 -11.54 4.47
CA ASP A 52 9.44 -11.88 3.45
C ASP A 52 10.20 -10.65 2.89
N CYS A 53 9.54 -9.50 2.85
CA CYS A 53 10.13 -8.25 2.39
C CYS A 53 11.04 -7.56 3.41
N VAL A 54 10.93 -7.88 4.70
CA VAL A 54 11.66 -7.23 5.80
C VAL A 54 13.17 -7.33 5.63
N PRO A 55 13.79 -8.53 5.46
CA PRO A 55 15.24 -8.65 5.35
C PRO A 55 15.81 -8.06 4.05
N HIS A 56 14.95 -7.66 3.10
CA HIS A 56 15.35 -7.14 1.80
C HIS A 56 15.15 -5.63 1.68
N CYS A 57 14.69 -4.94 2.73
CA CYS A 57 14.54 -3.49 2.69
C CYS A 57 15.93 -2.82 2.78
N PRO A 58 16.39 -2.11 1.74
CA PRO A 58 17.74 -1.51 1.74
C PRO A 58 17.87 -0.27 2.65
N HIS A 59 16.77 0.19 3.24
CA HIS A 59 16.71 1.40 4.05
C HIS A 59 16.24 1.13 5.49
N ASP A 60 16.17 -0.13 5.91
CA ASP A 60 15.72 -0.52 7.24
C ASP A 60 14.38 0.11 7.64
N ALA A 61 13.48 0.26 6.66
CA ALA A 61 12.17 0.88 6.81
C ALA A 61 11.07 -0.11 7.19
N LEU A 62 11.38 -1.41 7.25
CA LEU A 62 10.45 -2.48 7.58
C LEU A 62 10.99 -3.29 8.75
N ALA A 63 10.11 -3.66 9.68
CA ALA A 63 10.43 -4.54 10.80
C ALA A 63 9.23 -5.44 11.14
N ILE A 64 9.45 -6.52 11.89
CA ILE A 64 8.35 -7.28 12.49
C ILE A 64 8.11 -6.78 13.92
N GLN A 65 6.90 -6.32 14.21
CA GLN A 65 6.48 -5.90 15.55
C GLN A 65 5.12 -6.53 15.88
N ALA A 66 5.02 -7.22 17.01
CA ALA A 66 3.79 -7.90 17.46
C ALA A 66 3.17 -8.81 16.36
N GLY A 67 4.00 -9.50 15.59
CA GLY A 67 3.56 -10.39 14.50
C GLY A 67 3.03 -9.68 13.26
N ARG A 68 3.26 -8.37 13.12
CA ARG A 68 2.86 -7.55 11.96
C ARG A 68 4.09 -6.92 11.31
N VAL A 69 4.02 -6.69 9.99
CA VAL A 69 5.03 -5.88 9.30
C VAL A 69 4.77 -4.43 9.65
N TRP A 70 5.71 -3.86 10.39
CA TRP A 70 5.74 -2.44 10.76
C TRP A 70 6.49 -1.65 9.69
N TRP A 71 5.85 -0.61 9.17
CA TRP A 71 6.44 0.31 8.20
C TRP A 71 6.83 1.62 8.88
N GLN A 72 8.12 1.93 8.85
CA GLN A 72 8.70 3.17 9.35
C GLN A 72 8.76 4.19 8.21
N GLU A 73 7.70 5.00 8.05
CA GLU A 73 7.56 5.98 6.96
C GLU A 73 8.79 6.90 6.83
N SER A 74 9.35 7.37 7.96
CA SER A 74 10.52 8.26 7.99
C SER A 74 11.79 7.67 7.38
N HIS A 75 11.91 6.34 7.30
CA HIS A 75 13.09 5.67 6.72
C HIS A 75 12.83 5.21 5.28
N CYS A 76 11.57 5.13 4.86
CA CYS A 76 11.20 4.61 3.55
C CYS A 76 11.54 5.61 2.44
N GLN A 77 12.44 5.22 1.53
CA GLN A 77 12.80 6.01 0.35
C GLN A 77 11.97 5.66 -0.89
N GLN A 78 10.85 4.95 -0.74
CA GLN A 78 9.96 4.55 -1.85
C GLN A 78 10.69 3.82 -2.99
N CYS A 79 11.62 2.92 -2.63
CA CYS A 79 12.45 2.18 -3.58
C CYS A 79 11.75 0.97 -4.24
N ASP A 80 10.49 0.69 -3.87
CA ASP A 80 9.66 -0.40 -4.39
C ASP A 80 10.18 -1.85 -4.21
N THR A 81 11.32 -2.07 -3.53
CA THR A 81 11.87 -3.41 -3.30
C THR A 81 10.85 -4.36 -2.65
N CYS A 82 10.11 -3.88 -1.65
CA CYS A 82 9.08 -4.68 -0.98
C CYS A 82 7.90 -5.05 -1.89
N LEU A 83 7.57 -4.20 -2.87
CA LEU A 83 6.49 -4.44 -3.82
C LEU A 83 6.85 -5.56 -4.80
N HIS A 84 8.08 -5.53 -5.31
CA HIS A 84 8.58 -6.55 -6.24
C HIS A 84 8.73 -7.94 -5.59
N LEU A 85 8.99 -8.01 -4.29
CA LEU A 85 9.11 -9.27 -3.55
C LEU A 85 7.77 -9.84 -3.09
N CYS A 86 6.71 -9.04 -3.06
CA CYS A 86 5.45 -9.44 -2.45
C CYS A 86 4.66 -10.41 -3.35
N GLN A 87 4.62 -11.69 -2.95
CA GLN A 87 3.82 -12.71 -3.65
C GLN A 87 2.31 -12.46 -3.55
N GLN A 88 1.86 -11.74 -2.52
CA GLN A 88 0.45 -11.37 -2.37
C GLN A 88 0.04 -10.24 -3.33
N GLN A 89 0.97 -9.65 -4.08
CA GLN A 89 0.72 -8.43 -4.86
C GLN A 89 0.09 -7.36 -3.96
N ALA A 90 0.76 -7.10 -2.83
CA ALA A 90 0.34 -6.15 -1.82
C ALA A 90 1.49 -5.20 -1.44
N THR A 91 1.23 -4.29 -0.51
CA THR A 91 2.24 -3.41 0.10
C THR A 91 2.12 -3.42 1.61
N PRO A 92 3.25 -3.44 2.36
CA PRO A 92 3.23 -3.25 3.82
C PRO A 92 2.92 -1.81 4.22
N MET A 93 2.92 -0.87 3.27
CA MET A 93 2.66 0.57 3.53
C MET A 93 1.16 0.88 3.65
N ALA A 94 0.28 -0.08 3.37
CA ALA A 94 -1.16 0.14 3.42
C ALA A 94 -1.65 0.30 4.86
N GLN A 95 -2.21 1.47 5.16
CA GLN A 95 -2.78 1.81 6.45
C GLN A 95 -4.31 1.78 6.42
N ARG A 96 -4.93 1.52 7.57
CA ARG A 96 -6.39 1.49 7.67
C ARG A 96 -6.93 2.90 7.89
N TYR A 97 -7.71 3.39 6.94
CA TYR A 97 -8.43 4.65 7.04
C TYR A 97 -9.92 4.39 7.27
N SER A 98 -10.57 5.29 7.99
CA SER A 98 -12.02 5.35 8.15
C SER A 98 -12.52 6.75 7.81
N VAL A 99 -13.75 6.84 7.34
CA VAL A 99 -14.42 8.13 7.15
C VAL A 99 -14.88 8.62 8.52
N GLY A 100 -14.41 9.79 8.96
CA GLY A 100 -14.98 10.48 10.11
C GLY A 100 -16.42 10.93 9.80
N GLU A 101 -17.26 11.04 10.82
CA GLU A 101 -18.55 11.74 10.66
C GLU A 101 -18.35 13.23 10.37
#